data_AF-A0A926GU82-F1
#
_entry.id   AF-A0A926GU82-F1
#
_cell.length_a   1.000
_cell.length_b   1.000
_cell.length_c   1.000
_cell.angle_alpha   90.00
_cell.angle_beta   90.00
_cell.angle_gamma   90.00
#
_symmetry.space_group_name_H-M   'P 1'
#
loop_
_entity.id
_entity.type
_entity.pdbx_description
1 polymer ?
#
loop_
_entity_poly.entity_id
_entity_poly.type
_entity_poly.pdbx_seq_one_letter_code
_entity_poly.pdbx_strand_id
1 'polypeptide(L)'
;MNTVFPPRLVARRTFLRLVGRSLPLALLAAGVSGCGGGGSSQPGGGIGSPGPSPTPSPTGNGGPLTPETRSAAMEVVNAQMMAFREAGNVSDQQVVAFLRSRPEFEDAGSVKAGGAWARFTDGQLFIVSRNFAEPDPDKSRASRYAPESGTRAAGRELPKSDRARVYNALGSAFTPPHDELRLWMVRHGYLLAPDQEATVEALKTVGGDGVFYINTHGDYGKTRDNEEVWAMWTADKVSPANDLRYQDLLADGSLVRFSALHDKAPIQNPFNDDLEGLPETHYAITKRFVEKFNWTFGANSFVFLNCCWSADAGFAQACFDRGASTLAGWTNAANPSQAWRAARFFFDRMLGQLQGVNNAYPEPDGPQRAFDIAAIVGDLRRRDWHKTQTSYGDGELIFGPATSEFGLLAPSIKYVETDEFSKKLILHGQFGIDPGPGIRYVRVDGADLNVTKWENERIEADILPD
;
A
#
# COMPACT_ATOMS: atom_id res chain seq x y z
N MET A 1 -39.78 16.27 -35.08
CA MET A 1 -39.08 17.28 -34.27
C MET A 1 -38.26 16.52 -33.23
N ASN A 2 -37.02 16.20 -33.59
CA ASN A 2 -36.07 15.48 -32.72
C ASN A 2 -34.92 16.44 -32.43
N THR A 3 -34.71 16.74 -31.16
CA THR A 3 -33.64 17.58 -30.66
C THR A 3 -32.31 16.85 -30.72
N VAL A 4 -31.37 17.51 -31.40
CA VAL A 4 -29.97 17.19 -31.58
C VAL A 4 -29.19 17.48 -30.30
N PHE A 5 -28.37 16.54 -29.82
CA PHE A 5 -27.28 16.83 -28.87
C PHE A 5 -25.95 16.84 -29.62
N PRO A 6 -25.08 17.86 -29.45
CA PRO A 6 -23.78 17.94 -30.12
C PRO A 6 -22.70 17.09 -29.40
N PRO A 7 -21.58 16.78 -30.10
CA PRO A 7 -20.54 15.87 -29.61
C PRO A 7 -19.64 16.48 -28.53
N ARG A 8 -19.08 15.58 -27.71
CA ARG A 8 -18.12 15.83 -26.63
C ARG A 8 -16.84 16.49 -27.14
N LEU A 9 -16.46 17.60 -26.50
CA LEU A 9 -15.14 18.23 -26.63
C LEU A 9 -14.07 17.38 -25.95
N VAL A 10 -13.16 16.82 -26.75
CA VAL A 10 -11.82 16.42 -26.29
C VAL A 10 -10.90 17.61 -26.56
N ALA A 11 -10.45 18.29 -25.51
CA ALA A 11 -9.43 19.33 -25.61
C ALA A 11 -8.15 18.86 -24.91
N ARG A 12 -7.07 18.73 -25.69
CA ARG A 12 -5.68 18.56 -25.24
C ARG A 12 -4.90 19.87 -25.43
N ARG A 13 -3.83 19.99 -24.63
CA ARG A 13 -2.68 20.93 -24.66
C ARG A 13 -2.96 22.29 -23.94
N THR A 14 -2.06 22.91 -23.15
CA THR A 14 -0.58 22.95 -23.18
C THR A 14 -0.03 23.66 -21.92
N PHE A 15 1.11 23.18 -21.41
CA PHE A 15 2.30 23.89 -20.85
C PHE A 15 2.32 24.68 -19.52
N LEU A 16 3.32 24.29 -18.70
CA LEU A 16 3.96 25.04 -17.63
C LEU A 16 4.55 26.38 -18.09
N ARG A 17 4.50 27.38 -17.19
CA ARG A 17 5.49 28.47 -17.12
C ARG A 17 6.02 28.58 -15.69
N LEU A 18 7.34 28.48 -15.59
CA LEU A 18 8.16 28.72 -14.40
C LEU A 18 8.79 30.11 -14.54
N VAL A 19 8.53 31.02 -13.60
CA VAL A 19 9.29 32.27 -13.33
C VAL A 19 9.06 32.52 -11.83
N GLY A 20 10.04 32.52 -10.92
CA GLY A 20 11.34 33.16 -10.97
C GLY A 20 11.28 34.47 -10.18
N ARG A 21 11.36 34.42 -8.84
CA ARG A 21 11.63 35.62 -8.01
C ARG A 21 12.44 35.28 -6.76
N SER A 22 13.63 35.87 -6.74
CA SER A 22 14.54 36.03 -5.60
C SER A 22 14.06 37.15 -4.67
N LEU A 23 14.22 36.97 -3.36
CA LEU A 23 14.24 38.04 -2.36
C LEU A 23 15.10 37.63 -1.14
N PRO A 24 15.62 38.62 -0.39
CA PRO A 24 16.88 38.52 0.32
C PRO A 24 16.77 38.02 1.77
N LEU A 25 17.90 37.47 2.21
CA LEU A 25 18.24 37.01 3.54
C LEU A 25 18.21 38.17 4.55
N ALA A 26 17.45 38.02 5.64
CA ALA A 26 17.59 38.84 6.84
C ALA A 26 18.16 37.96 7.96
N LEU A 27 19.39 38.28 8.38
CA LEU A 27 20.02 37.73 9.58
C LEU A 27 19.29 38.24 10.83
N LEU A 28 18.84 37.34 11.69
CA LEU A 28 18.65 37.64 13.11
C LEU A 28 19.44 36.64 13.94
N ALA A 29 20.40 37.17 14.69
CA ALA A 29 21.13 36.47 15.73
C ALA A 29 20.32 36.54 17.04
N ALA A 30 20.19 35.41 17.72
CA ALA A 30 19.89 35.37 19.15
C ALA A 30 20.60 34.16 19.76
N GLY A 31 21.48 34.43 20.71
CA GLY A 31 22.22 33.41 21.43
C GLY A 31 21.41 32.82 22.58
N VAL A 32 21.76 31.60 22.95
CA VAL A 32 21.56 31.09 24.32
C VAL A 32 22.84 30.38 24.74
N SER A 33 23.33 30.80 25.89
CA SER A 33 24.51 30.33 26.58
C SER A 33 24.15 29.37 27.71
N GLY A 34 25.03 28.39 27.95
CA GLY A 34 25.23 27.72 29.25
C GLY A 34 24.44 26.41 29.45
N CYS A 35 24.90 25.43 30.23
CA CYS A 35 26.21 25.09 30.78
C CYS A 35 26.05 23.75 31.50
N GLY A 36 27.04 22.85 31.42
CA GLY A 36 27.58 22.18 32.61
C GLY A 36 27.14 20.75 32.98
N GLY A 37 28.16 19.87 32.99
CA GLY A 37 28.36 18.80 34.00
C GLY A 37 27.88 17.40 33.60
N GLY A 38 28.67 16.32 33.55
CA GLY A 38 30.01 16.04 34.10
C GLY A 38 29.94 15.00 35.23
N GLY A 39 30.54 13.81 35.03
CA GLY A 39 30.84 12.79 36.06
C GLY A 39 30.35 11.38 35.71
N SER A 40 31.12 10.51 35.06
CA SER A 40 32.22 9.65 35.57
C SER A 40 31.80 8.43 36.40
N SER A 41 31.85 7.26 35.73
CA SER A 41 32.43 5.97 36.16
C SER A 41 32.12 5.38 37.55
N GLN A 42 31.57 4.15 37.57
CA GLN A 42 32.34 2.96 38.01
C GLN A 42 31.66 1.62 37.61
N PRO A 43 32.45 0.55 37.39
CA PRO A 43 31.97 -0.78 37.01
C PRO A 43 31.83 -1.70 38.22
N GLY A 44 30.81 -2.56 38.21
CA GLY A 44 30.62 -3.62 39.20
C GLY A 44 29.99 -4.84 38.56
N GLY A 45 30.79 -5.88 38.32
CA GLY A 45 30.31 -7.18 37.87
C GLY A 45 29.75 -8.00 39.02
N GLY A 46 28.89 -8.97 38.69
CA GLY A 46 28.61 -10.09 39.60
C GLY A 46 27.22 -10.71 39.48
N ILE A 47 27.23 -11.95 38.98
CA ILE A 47 26.40 -13.09 39.42
C ILE A 47 25.02 -13.22 38.74
N GLY A 48 24.87 -14.33 38.02
CA GLY A 48 23.66 -14.70 37.27
C GLY A 48 22.45 -14.89 38.17
N SER A 49 21.32 -14.33 37.71
CA SER A 49 20.00 -14.54 38.29
C SER A 49 19.18 -15.49 37.40
N PRO A 50 18.36 -16.36 38.00
CA PRO A 50 17.50 -17.31 37.30
C PRO A 50 16.47 -16.56 36.45
N GLY A 51 16.17 -17.11 35.27
CA GLY A 51 15.25 -16.51 34.31
C GLY A 51 13.89 -16.18 34.94
N PRO A 52 13.27 -15.04 34.57
CA PRO A 52 12.01 -14.61 35.15
C PRO A 52 10.93 -15.66 34.86
N SER A 53 10.37 -16.24 35.92
CA SER A 53 9.10 -16.95 35.84
C SER A 53 8.03 -15.99 35.33
N PRO A 54 7.13 -16.42 34.42
CA PRO A 54 6.07 -15.55 33.93
C PRO A 54 5.22 -15.08 35.10
N THR A 55 5.24 -13.78 35.34
CA THR A 55 4.40 -13.14 36.34
C THR A 55 2.94 -13.40 35.95
N PRO A 56 2.08 -13.89 36.86
CA PRO A 56 0.67 -14.10 36.53
C PRO A 56 0.06 -12.78 36.07
N SER A 57 -0.52 -12.79 34.86
CA SER A 57 -1.23 -11.65 34.30
C SER A 57 -2.30 -11.19 35.31
N PRO A 58 -2.42 -9.87 35.58
CA PRO A 58 -3.47 -9.35 36.44
C PRO A 58 -4.82 -9.79 35.88
N THR A 59 -5.66 -10.40 36.72
CA THR A 59 -7.05 -10.69 36.36
C THR A 59 -7.75 -9.35 36.10
N GLY A 60 -8.03 -9.09 34.81
CA GLY A 60 -8.56 -7.82 34.31
C GLY A 60 -9.91 -7.45 34.94
N ASN A 61 -9.85 -6.65 36.01
CA ASN A 61 -10.99 -5.98 36.63
C ASN A 61 -11.02 -4.48 36.29
N GLY A 62 -10.28 -4.04 35.27
CA GLY A 62 -10.33 -2.65 34.81
C GLY A 62 -11.70 -2.38 34.19
N GLY A 63 -12.46 -1.45 34.77
CA GLY A 63 -13.69 -0.95 34.16
C GLY A 63 -13.43 -0.33 32.78
N PRO A 64 -14.49 -0.06 31.99
CA PRO A 64 -14.36 0.53 30.66
C PRO A 64 -13.58 1.85 30.72
N LEU A 65 -12.56 2.01 29.87
CA LEU A 65 -11.83 3.27 29.75
C LEU A 65 -12.66 4.26 28.93
N THR A 66 -12.56 5.56 29.26
CA THR A 66 -13.16 6.60 28.42
C THR A 66 -12.30 6.85 27.18
N PRO A 67 -12.88 7.37 26.08
CA PRO A 67 -12.13 7.81 24.91
C PRO A 67 -10.98 8.76 25.25
N GLU A 68 -11.18 9.68 26.19
CA GLU A 68 -10.18 10.65 26.63
C GLU A 68 -8.99 9.96 27.33
N THR A 69 -9.26 8.99 28.21
CA THR A 69 -8.20 8.22 28.87
C THR A 69 -7.38 7.43 27.85
N ARG A 70 -8.02 6.80 26.85
CA ARG A 70 -7.28 6.10 25.78
C ARG A 70 -6.44 7.06 24.95
N SER A 71 -7.01 8.21 24.54
CA SER A 71 -6.29 9.25 23.79
C SER A 71 -5.04 9.71 24.54
N ALA A 72 -5.16 10.05 25.82
CA ALA A 72 -4.03 10.46 26.64
C ALA A 72 -2.96 9.37 26.77
N ALA A 73 -3.36 8.10 26.93
CA ALA A 73 -2.42 6.99 26.97
C ALA A 73 -1.64 6.84 25.65
N MET A 74 -2.31 6.97 24.51
CA MET A 74 -1.66 6.89 23.19
C MET A 74 -0.74 8.07 22.92
N GLU A 75 -1.08 9.28 23.37
CA GLU A 75 -0.20 10.44 23.30
C GLU A 75 1.08 10.21 24.11
N VAL A 76 0.98 9.66 25.33
CA VAL A 76 2.13 9.29 26.15
C VAL A 76 2.98 8.22 25.45
N VAL A 77 2.36 7.24 24.79
CA VAL A 77 3.10 6.24 23.99
C VAL A 77 3.81 6.91 22.82
N ASN A 78 3.14 7.72 22.02
CA ASN A 78 3.76 8.41 20.88
C ASN A 78 4.93 9.32 21.31
N ALA A 79 4.80 10.02 22.44
CA ALA A 79 5.89 10.82 23.02
C ALA A 79 7.07 9.93 23.43
N GLN A 80 6.83 8.78 24.04
CA GLN A 80 7.89 7.82 24.38
C GLN A 80 8.55 7.23 23.13
N MET A 81 7.78 6.98 22.06
CA MET A 81 8.33 6.51 20.78
C MET A 81 9.28 7.54 20.16
N MET A 82 8.98 8.83 20.28
CA MET A 82 9.89 9.90 19.88
C MET A 82 11.16 9.89 20.72
N ALA A 83 11.04 9.82 22.05
CA ALA A 83 12.20 9.75 22.93
C ALA A 83 13.09 8.51 22.65
N PHE A 84 12.47 7.37 22.33
CA PHE A 84 13.17 6.17 21.90
C PHE A 84 13.93 6.38 20.59
N ARG A 85 13.32 7.06 19.61
CA ARG A 85 13.98 7.37 18.35
C ARG A 85 15.17 8.32 18.54
N GLU A 86 15.02 9.37 19.34
CA GLU A 86 16.09 10.32 19.66
C GLU A 86 17.27 9.62 20.37
N ALA A 87 16.98 8.60 21.18
CA ALA A 87 18.00 7.77 21.82
C ALA A 87 18.67 6.72 20.89
N GLY A 88 18.14 6.53 19.67
CA GLY A 88 18.65 5.60 18.67
C GLY A 88 17.94 4.23 18.65
N ASN A 89 18.71 3.15 18.46
CA ASN A 89 18.15 1.81 18.26
C ASN A 89 17.43 1.29 19.52
N VAL A 90 16.10 1.26 19.47
CA VAL A 90 15.25 0.67 20.51
C VAL A 90 14.72 -0.69 20.05
N SER A 91 14.80 -1.67 20.94
CA SER A 91 14.28 -3.03 20.72
C SER A 91 12.77 -3.12 20.96
N ASP A 92 12.10 -4.11 20.36
CA ASP A 92 10.67 -4.36 20.62
C ASP A 92 10.41 -4.61 22.11
N GLN A 93 11.36 -5.25 22.81
CA GLN A 93 11.24 -5.52 24.24
C GLN A 93 11.23 -4.26 25.11
N GLN A 94 11.96 -3.20 24.74
CA GLN A 94 11.90 -1.93 25.45
C GLN A 94 10.55 -1.24 25.28
N VAL A 95 9.97 -1.30 24.07
CA VAL A 95 8.61 -0.78 23.82
C VAL A 95 7.58 -1.58 24.60
N VAL A 96 7.66 -2.92 24.56
CA VAL A 96 6.77 -3.80 25.31
C VAL A 96 6.89 -3.55 26.81
N ALA A 97 8.11 -3.40 27.35
CA ALA A 97 8.31 -3.10 28.76
C ALA A 97 7.68 -1.75 29.16
N PHE A 98 7.82 -0.73 28.32
CA PHE A 98 7.16 0.56 28.54
C PHE A 98 5.64 0.41 28.52
N LEU A 99 5.06 -0.27 27.52
CA LEU A 99 3.63 -0.51 27.44
C LEU A 99 3.11 -1.28 28.67
N ARG A 100 3.81 -2.32 29.13
CA ARG A 100 3.44 -3.06 30.36
C ARG A 100 3.52 -2.22 31.63
N SER A 101 4.33 -1.16 31.64
CA SER A 101 4.43 -0.27 32.80
C SER A 101 3.23 0.68 32.94
N ARG A 102 2.38 0.77 31.91
CA ARG A 102 1.23 1.67 31.86
C ARG A 102 -0.01 1.02 32.50
N PRO A 103 -0.68 1.69 33.45
CA PRO A 103 -1.88 1.15 34.08
C PRO A 103 -3.09 1.03 33.14
N GLU A 104 -3.08 1.72 32.00
CA GLU A 104 -4.15 1.69 31.01
C GLU A 104 -4.16 0.39 30.18
N PHE A 105 -3.07 -0.39 30.21
CA PHE A 105 -2.92 -1.63 29.46
C PHE A 105 -2.94 -2.84 30.38
N GLU A 106 -3.72 -3.86 30.03
CA GLU A 106 -3.75 -5.14 30.74
C GLU A 106 -2.64 -6.10 30.31
N ASP A 107 -2.15 -5.93 29.07
CA ASP A 107 -1.14 -6.79 28.47
C ASP A 107 -0.46 -6.07 27.31
N ALA A 108 0.75 -6.48 26.99
CA ALA A 108 1.48 -6.03 25.81
C ALA A 108 2.50 -7.06 25.37
N GLY A 109 2.83 -7.04 24.08
CA GLY A 109 3.76 -7.99 23.48
C GLY A 109 4.20 -7.56 22.09
N SER A 110 4.87 -8.47 21.40
CA SER A 110 5.30 -8.32 20.02
C SER A 110 5.01 -9.64 19.29
N VAL A 111 4.55 -9.56 18.04
CA VAL A 111 4.27 -10.73 17.19
C VAL A 111 5.32 -10.85 16.10
N LYS A 112 5.62 -9.75 15.41
CA LYS A 112 6.67 -9.64 14.39
C LYS A 112 7.68 -8.59 14.82
N ALA A 113 8.91 -8.74 14.33
CA ALA A 113 9.96 -7.77 14.58
C ALA A 113 9.58 -6.41 14.00
N GLY A 114 9.83 -5.34 14.74
CA GLY A 114 9.49 -3.98 14.33
C GLY A 114 8.08 -3.54 14.69
N GLY A 115 7.38 -4.34 15.49
CA GLY A 115 6.04 -4.05 15.98
C GLY A 115 5.89 -4.44 17.45
N ALA A 116 5.14 -3.63 18.19
CA ALA A 116 4.61 -3.98 19.49
C ALA A 116 3.09 -3.78 19.50
N TRP A 117 2.41 -4.42 20.44
CA TRP A 117 0.99 -4.20 20.68
C TRP A 117 0.74 -4.12 22.18
N ALA A 118 -0.33 -3.45 22.55
CA ALA A 118 -0.90 -3.44 23.88
C ALA A 118 -2.41 -3.67 23.79
N ARG A 119 -2.99 -4.27 24.83
CA ARG A 119 -4.44 -4.29 25.03
C ARG A 119 -4.78 -3.35 26.16
N PHE A 120 -5.74 -2.46 25.93
CA PHE A 120 -6.35 -1.68 27.00
C PHE A 120 -7.03 -2.61 28.01
N THR A 121 -7.25 -2.14 29.24
CA THR A 121 -7.91 -2.92 30.30
C THR A 121 -9.35 -3.34 30.00
N ASP A 122 -9.96 -2.77 28.97
CA ASP A 122 -11.26 -3.20 28.42
C ASP A 122 -11.16 -4.22 27.27
N GLY A 123 -9.94 -4.55 26.84
CA GLY A 123 -9.63 -5.55 25.83
C GLY A 123 -9.42 -5.00 24.42
N GLN A 124 -9.63 -3.69 24.20
CA GLN A 124 -9.41 -3.09 22.88
C GLN A 124 -7.92 -3.07 22.51
N LEU A 125 -7.61 -3.40 21.26
CA LEU A 125 -6.25 -3.54 20.77
C LEU A 125 -5.67 -2.19 20.31
N PHE A 126 -4.41 -1.96 20.69
CA PHE A 126 -3.58 -0.85 20.24
C PHE A 126 -2.26 -1.39 19.69
N ILE A 127 -1.97 -1.10 18.43
CA ILE A 127 -0.76 -1.53 17.73
C ILE A 127 0.21 -0.35 17.66
N VAL A 128 1.50 -0.59 17.91
CA VAL A 128 2.57 0.40 17.86
C VAL A 128 3.65 -0.14 16.92
N SER A 129 3.64 0.37 15.69
CA SER A 129 4.65 0.00 14.70
C SER A 129 5.87 0.90 14.79
N ARG A 130 7.03 0.27 14.65
CA ARG A 130 8.33 0.92 14.41
C ARG A 130 8.95 0.46 13.10
N ASN A 131 8.19 -0.21 12.25
CA ASN A 131 8.71 -0.93 11.09
C ASN A 131 9.29 -0.04 9.97
N PHE A 132 9.53 1.25 10.25
CA PHE A 132 10.38 2.13 9.45
C PHE A 132 11.85 1.76 9.69
N ALA A 133 12.29 0.69 9.03
CA ALA A 133 13.72 0.49 8.88
C ALA A 133 14.22 1.47 7.82
N GLU A 134 15.15 2.35 8.20
CA GLU A 134 16.08 2.87 7.21
C GLU A 134 16.71 1.66 6.48
N PRO A 135 16.94 1.75 5.16
CA PRO A 135 17.59 0.67 4.44
C PRO A 135 18.91 0.33 5.14
N ASP A 136 19.06 -0.93 5.56
CA ASP A 136 20.32 -1.42 6.13
C ASP A 136 21.37 -1.38 5.01
N PRO A 137 22.36 -0.45 5.07
CA PRO A 137 23.29 -0.26 3.96
C PRO A 137 24.20 -1.49 3.78
N ASP A 138 24.36 -2.33 4.81
CA ASP A 138 25.35 -3.41 4.86
C ASP A 138 24.81 -4.77 4.39
N LYS A 139 23.49 -4.95 4.24
CA LYS A 139 22.90 -6.26 3.92
C LYS A 139 22.48 -6.49 2.48
N SER A 140 22.79 -5.58 1.55
CA SER A 140 22.47 -5.67 0.11
C SER A 140 23.08 -6.86 -0.67
N ARG A 141 23.61 -7.89 0.01
CA ARG A 141 24.12 -9.09 -0.64
C ARG A 141 22.99 -10.05 -1.02
N ALA A 142 22.81 -10.17 -2.33
CA ALA A 142 21.87 -11.04 -3.02
C ALA A 142 21.77 -12.46 -2.43
N SER A 143 20.65 -12.73 -1.75
CA SER A 143 20.20 -14.08 -1.42
C SER A 143 19.69 -14.76 -2.70
N ARG A 144 20.36 -15.86 -3.09
CA ARG A 144 19.97 -16.74 -4.20
C ARG A 144 19.03 -17.81 -3.67
N TYR A 145 17.73 -17.57 -3.76
CA TYR A 145 16.73 -18.64 -3.71
C TYR A 145 16.13 -18.83 -5.11
N ALA A 146 16.09 -20.09 -5.54
CA ALA A 146 15.51 -20.53 -6.80
C ALA A 146 13.98 -20.69 -6.66
N PRO A 147 13.20 -20.47 -7.73
CA PRO A 147 11.75 -20.38 -7.64
C PRO A 147 11.09 -21.76 -7.64
N GLU A 148 10.13 -21.98 -6.74
CA GLU A 148 9.09 -22.98 -7.01
C GLU A 148 8.10 -22.41 -8.03
N SER A 149 8.03 -23.14 -9.14
CA SER A 149 7.26 -22.88 -10.34
C SER A 149 5.90 -23.55 -10.21
N GLY A 150 4.90 -22.77 -9.80
CA GLY A 150 3.51 -23.10 -10.09
C GLY A 150 3.16 -22.56 -11.48
N THR A 151 3.26 -23.39 -12.51
CA THR A 151 2.71 -23.14 -13.85
C THR A 151 1.17 -23.17 -13.78
N ARG A 152 0.55 -22.14 -13.17
CA ARG A 152 -0.87 -21.86 -13.45
C ARG A 152 -0.95 -21.09 -14.74
N ALA A 153 -1.94 -21.45 -15.57
CA ALA A 153 -2.29 -20.67 -16.75
C ALA A 153 -2.41 -19.21 -16.31
N ALA A 154 -1.53 -18.35 -16.80
CA ALA A 154 -1.69 -16.92 -16.62
C ALA A 154 -3.08 -16.60 -17.16
N GLY A 155 -3.96 -16.09 -16.30
CA GLY A 155 -5.22 -15.57 -16.75
C GLY A 155 -4.97 -14.60 -17.91
N ARG A 156 -5.92 -14.50 -18.82
CA ARG A 156 -5.79 -13.69 -20.05
C ARG A 156 -6.79 -12.55 -20.08
N GLU A 157 -7.63 -12.45 -19.06
CA GLU A 157 -8.73 -11.52 -19.02
C GLU A 157 -8.38 -10.24 -18.27
N LEU A 158 -9.05 -9.18 -18.70
CA LEU A 158 -9.10 -7.89 -18.04
C LEU A 158 -10.09 -7.94 -16.87
N PRO A 159 -9.98 -7.02 -15.89
CA PRO A 159 -11.05 -6.77 -14.95
C PRO A 159 -12.36 -6.49 -15.69
N LYS A 160 -13.44 -7.17 -15.29
CA LYS A 160 -14.78 -6.91 -15.87
C LYS A 160 -15.37 -5.58 -15.41
N SER A 161 -14.79 -4.98 -14.39
CA SER A 161 -15.16 -3.66 -13.87
C SER A 161 -14.06 -2.67 -14.21
N ASP A 162 -14.44 -1.53 -14.76
CA ASP A 162 -13.55 -0.39 -14.99
C ASP A 162 -13.33 0.44 -13.72
N ARG A 163 -13.97 0.09 -12.60
CA ARG A 163 -13.80 0.80 -11.34
C ARG A 163 -12.43 0.51 -10.74
N ALA A 164 -11.74 1.58 -10.35
CA ALA A 164 -10.47 1.50 -9.64
C ALA A 164 -10.50 2.33 -8.35
N ARG A 165 -9.95 1.78 -7.28
CA ARG A 165 -9.62 2.50 -6.04
C ARG A 165 -8.11 2.50 -5.88
N VAL A 166 -7.53 3.69 -5.78
CA VAL A 166 -6.09 3.87 -5.58
C VAL A 166 -5.93 4.79 -4.37
N TYR A 167 -5.79 4.17 -3.21
CA TYR A 167 -5.73 4.84 -1.92
C TYR A 167 -4.31 5.09 -1.44
N ASN A 168 -4.17 6.16 -0.67
CA ASN A 168 -3.06 6.39 0.23
C ASN A 168 -3.63 6.67 1.63
N ALA A 169 -2.96 6.18 2.66
CA ALA A 169 -3.23 6.52 4.05
C ALA A 169 -1.96 6.99 4.79
N LEU A 170 -0.85 7.15 4.07
CA LEU A 170 0.39 7.67 4.63
C LEU A 170 0.44 9.20 4.51
N GLY A 171 1.01 9.84 5.53
CA GLY A 171 1.14 11.29 5.59
C GLY A 171 2.35 11.82 4.84
N SER A 172 2.67 13.08 5.13
CA SER A 172 3.71 13.85 4.43
C SER A 172 5.13 13.31 4.59
N ALA A 173 5.39 12.40 5.55
CA ALA A 173 6.68 11.75 5.68
C ALA A 173 6.98 10.77 4.52
N PHE A 174 6.00 10.52 3.65
CA PHE A 174 6.07 9.53 2.58
C PHE A 174 5.76 10.15 1.21
N THR A 175 6.32 9.55 0.15
CA THR A 175 6.05 9.95 -1.24
C THR A 175 5.58 8.75 -2.08
N PRO A 176 4.42 8.16 -1.74
CA PRO A 176 3.94 6.94 -2.39
C PRO A 176 3.46 7.20 -3.82
N PRO A 177 3.47 6.19 -4.70
CA PRO A 177 3.19 6.37 -6.14
C PRO A 177 1.71 6.60 -6.48
N HIS A 178 0.83 6.76 -5.49
CA HIS A 178 -0.62 6.77 -5.69
C HIS A 178 -1.13 7.77 -6.73
N ASP A 179 -0.64 9.02 -6.76
CA ASP A 179 -1.06 10.01 -7.76
C ASP A 179 -0.64 9.64 -9.19
N GLU A 180 0.57 9.08 -9.33
CA GLU A 180 1.06 8.54 -10.59
C GLU A 180 0.20 7.35 -11.06
N LEU A 181 -0.12 6.42 -10.15
CA LEU A 181 -0.98 5.29 -10.43
C LEU A 181 -2.40 5.73 -10.83
N ARG A 182 -2.99 6.72 -10.16
CA ARG A 182 -4.30 7.29 -10.51
C ARG A 182 -4.31 7.84 -11.93
N LEU A 183 -3.29 8.63 -12.28
CA LEU A 183 -3.14 9.18 -13.61
C LEU A 183 -3.03 8.08 -14.68
N TRP A 184 -2.28 7.02 -14.38
CA TRP A 184 -2.17 5.86 -15.26
C TRP A 184 -3.52 5.15 -15.42
N MET A 185 -4.24 4.88 -14.34
CA MET A 185 -5.56 4.24 -14.38
C MET A 185 -6.53 5.02 -15.27
N VAL A 186 -6.67 6.33 -15.06
CA VAL A 186 -7.57 7.18 -15.86
C VAL A 186 -7.17 7.21 -17.33
N ARG A 187 -5.86 7.25 -17.63
CA ARG A 187 -5.34 7.22 -19.02
C ARG A 187 -5.75 5.93 -19.74
N HIS A 188 -5.89 4.83 -19.01
CA HIS A 188 -6.29 3.52 -19.55
C HIS A 188 -7.79 3.23 -19.37
N GLY A 189 -8.61 4.25 -19.09
CA GLY A 189 -10.07 4.13 -19.12
C GLY A 189 -10.71 3.66 -17.82
N TYR A 190 -9.94 3.48 -16.74
CA TYR A 190 -10.51 3.16 -15.43
C TYR A 190 -11.21 4.38 -14.81
N LEU A 191 -12.33 4.12 -14.14
CA LEU A 191 -13.09 5.08 -13.36
C LEU A 191 -12.62 5.04 -11.92
N LEU A 192 -11.91 6.09 -11.48
CA LEU A 192 -11.52 6.22 -10.09
C LEU A 192 -12.76 6.43 -9.21
N ALA A 193 -12.79 5.78 -8.04
CA ALA A 193 -13.78 6.09 -7.01
C ALA A 193 -13.70 7.58 -6.61
N PRO A 194 -14.81 8.22 -6.20
CA PRO A 194 -14.81 9.63 -5.84
C PRO A 194 -13.91 9.93 -4.63
N ASP A 195 -13.87 9.02 -3.66
CA ASP A 195 -13.00 9.12 -2.50
C ASP A 195 -11.58 8.65 -2.86
N GLN A 196 -10.59 9.49 -2.58
CA GLN A 196 -9.18 9.23 -2.86
C GLN A 196 -8.37 8.96 -1.58
N GLU A 197 -8.93 9.24 -0.41
CA GLU A 197 -8.31 8.95 0.88
C GLU A 197 -8.86 7.65 1.45
N ALA A 198 -8.01 6.83 2.09
CA ALA A 198 -8.43 5.59 2.74
C ALA A 198 -9.01 5.85 4.15
N THR A 199 -10.02 6.72 4.25
CA THR A 199 -10.77 6.93 5.50
C THR A 199 -11.57 5.67 5.86
N VAL A 200 -11.98 5.55 7.13
CA VAL A 200 -12.82 4.41 7.57
C VAL A 200 -14.11 4.38 6.74
N GLU A 201 -14.75 5.52 6.52
CA GLU A 201 -16.00 5.58 5.74
C GLU A 201 -15.79 5.23 4.27
N ALA A 202 -14.72 5.73 3.62
CA ALA A 202 -14.42 5.36 2.23
C ALA A 202 -14.21 3.85 2.10
N LEU A 203 -13.49 3.24 3.05
CA LEU A 203 -13.23 1.81 3.08
C LEU A 203 -14.50 0.97 3.33
N LYS A 204 -15.54 1.49 3.98
CA LYS A 204 -16.84 0.77 4.06
C LYS A 204 -17.52 0.61 2.70
N THR A 205 -17.14 1.42 1.70
CA THR A 205 -17.80 1.45 0.38
C THR A 205 -17.11 0.59 -0.68
N VAL A 206 -16.02 -0.09 -0.34
CA VAL A 206 -15.26 -0.95 -1.29
C VAL A 206 -16.21 -2.01 -1.85
N GLY A 207 -16.33 -2.05 -3.18
CA GLY A 207 -17.41 -2.78 -3.82
C GLY A 207 -17.38 -2.73 -5.34
N GLY A 208 -17.35 -3.91 -5.95
CA GLY A 208 -17.34 -4.09 -7.40
C GLY A 208 -16.08 -3.57 -8.10
N ASP A 209 -14.98 -3.37 -7.37
CA ASP A 209 -13.76 -2.78 -7.94
C ASP A 209 -13.01 -3.79 -8.82
N GLY A 210 -12.58 -3.37 -10.01
CA GLY A 210 -11.69 -4.15 -10.87
C GLY A 210 -10.23 -4.05 -10.44
N VAL A 211 -9.86 -2.89 -9.87
CA VAL A 211 -8.54 -2.68 -9.27
C VAL A 211 -8.68 -2.02 -7.91
N PHE A 212 -8.06 -2.59 -6.89
CA PHE A 212 -7.90 -2.00 -5.58
C PHE A 212 -6.42 -1.90 -5.23
N TYR A 213 -5.95 -0.69 -4.97
CA TYR A 213 -4.60 -0.42 -4.49
C TYR A 213 -4.70 0.41 -3.21
N ILE A 214 -3.90 0.07 -2.22
CA ILE A 214 -3.72 0.92 -1.04
C ILE A 214 -2.25 0.92 -0.61
N ASN A 215 -1.74 2.12 -0.31
CA ASN A 215 -0.45 2.31 0.33
C ASN A 215 -0.65 2.83 1.75
N THR A 216 -0.12 2.10 2.73
CA THR A 216 -0.44 2.33 4.15
C THR A 216 0.57 1.64 5.09
N HIS A 217 0.33 1.67 6.40
CA HIS A 217 1.03 0.84 7.40
C HIS A 217 0.30 -0.47 7.63
N GLY A 218 1.05 -1.49 8.05
CA GLY A 218 0.53 -2.80 8.43
C GLY A 218 1.38 -3.42 9.52
N ASP A 219 0.74 -4.08 10.49
CA ASP A 219 1.39 -4.80 11.60
C ASP A 219 0.37 -5.68 12.34
N TYR A 220 0.83 -6.45 13.32
CA TYR A 220 0.05 -7.40 14.10
C TYR A 220 -0.15 -6.95 15.54
N GLY A 221 -1.30 -7.31 16.10
CA GLY A 221 -1.50 -7.37 17.54
C GLY A 221 -2.11 -8.69 17.98
N LYS A 222 -2.44 -8.80 19.27
CA LYS A 222 -2.99 -10.03 19.85
C LYS A 222 -4.20 -9.77 20.73
N THR A 223 -5.31 -10.44 20.44
CA THR A 223 -6.55 -10.33 21.24
C THR A 223 -6.42 -11.05 22.59
N ARG A 224 -7.43 -10.89 23.47
CA ARG A 224 -7.48 -11.56 24.79
C ARG A 224 -7.46 -13.08 24.70
N ASP A 225 -8.10 -13.59 23.65
CA ASP A 225 -8.21 -14.98 23.23
C ASP A 225 -6.97 -15.47 22.45
N ASN A 226 -5.89 -14.68 22.46
CA ASN A 226 -4.61 -14.98 21.81
C ASN A 226 -4.68 -15.10 20.28
N GLU A 227 -5.73 -14.59 19.63
CA GLU A 227 -5.78 -14.48 18.17
C GLU A 227 -4.77 -13.41 17.73
N GLU A 228 -3.89 -13.75 16.78
CA GLU A 228 -3.07 -12.77 16.07
C GLU A 228 -3.94 -12.05 15.04
N VAL A 229 -3.91 -10.72 15.07
CA VAL A 229 -4.72 -9.87 14.20
C VAL A 229 -3.80 -8.95 13.43
N TRP A 230 -3.70 -9.16 12.12
CA TRP A 230 -3.11 -8.18 11.22
C TRP A 230 -4.09 -7.04 10.98
N ALA A 231 -3.58 -5.80 11.01
CA ALA A 231 -4.38 -4.61 10.79
C ALA A 231 -3.72 -3.70 9.74
N MET A 232 -4.57 -3.07 8.93
CA MET A 232 -4.17 -2.17 7.86
C MET A 232 -4.64 -0.74 8.16
N TRP A 233 -3.69 0.18 8.25
CA TRP A 233 -3.91 1.56 8.67
C TRP A 233 -4.83 2.35 7.70
N THR A 234 -5.63 3.26 8.26
CA THR A 234 -6.57 4.15 7.55
C THR A 234 -6.14 5.61 7.68
N ALA A 235 -6.68 6.50 6.86
CA ALA A 235 -6.39 7.93 6.93
C ALA A 235 -7.09 8.66 8.11
N ASP A 236 -7.99 7.99 8.84
CA ASP A 236 -8.71 8.60 9.94
C ASP A 236 -7.89 8.58 11.24
N LYS A 237 -7.47 9.78 11.67
CA LYS A 237 -6.81 9.99 12.95
C LYS A 237 -7.73 9.65 14.13
N VAL A 238 -7.16 9.02 15.15
CA VAL A 238 -7.86 8.75 16.42
C VAL A 238 -8.11 10.06 17.15
N SER A 239 -9.33 10.21 17.66
CA SER A 239 -9.72 11.30 18.56
C SER A 239 -10.85 10.81 19.48
N PRO A 240 -11.09 11.44 20.64
CA PRO A 240 -12.21 11.06 21.50
C PRO A 240 -13.56 11.03 20.77
N ALA A 241 -13.80 12.01 19.88
CA ALA A 241 -15.02 12.07 19.08
C ALA A 241 -15.13 10.91 18.07
N ASN A 242 -14.04 10.57 17.39
CA ASN A 242 -14.03 9.43 16.46
C ASN A 242 -14.10 8.09 17.19
N ASP A 243 -13.54 7.99 18.40
CA ASP A 243 -13.62 6.79 19.22
C ASP A 243 -15.06 6.50 19.63
N LEU A 244 -15.83 7.53 19.98
CA LEU A 244 -17.27 7.40 20.20
C LEU A 244 -18.01 7.01 18.91
N ARG A 245 -17.67 7.65 17.78
CA ARG A 245 -18.26 7.34 16.47
C ARG A 245 -18.01 5.88 16.04
N TYR A 246 -16.84 5.34 16.33
CA TYR A 246 -16.39 4.02 15.89
C TYR A 246 -16.39 2.97 17.01
N GLN A 247 -17.00 3.27 18.16
CA GLN A 247 -16.94 2.42 19.35
C GLN A 247 -17.37 0.97 19.08
N ASP A 248 -18.40 0.77 18.26
CA ASP A 248 -18.92 -0.57 17.94
C ASP A 248 -17.94 -1.37 17.07
N LEU A 249 -17.20 -0.69 16.18
CA LEU A 249 -16.17 -1.30 15.34
C LEU A 249 -14.90 -1.61 16.13
N LEU A 250 -14.59 -0.79 17.12
CA LEU A 250 -13.48 -1.03 18.06
C LEU A 250 -13.83 -2.18 19.01
N ALA A 251 -15.08 -2.28 19.45
CA ALA A 251 -15.56 -3.31 20.36
C ALA A 251 -15.58 -4.71 19.71
N ASP A 252 -15.94 -4.81 18.43
CA ASP A 252 -15.95 -6.11 17.72
C ASP A 252 -14.63 -6.48 17.02
N GLY A 253 -13.64 -5.60 17.10
CA GLY A 253 -12.31 -5.79 16.51
C GLY A 253 -12.27 -5.61 14.99
N SER A 254 -13.31 -5.04 14.37
CA SER A 254 -13.25 -4.58 12.98
C SER A 254 -12.25 -3.43 12.80
N LEU A 255 -12.15 -2.57 13.81
CA LEU A 255 -11.13 -1.53 13.91
C LEU A 255 -10.24 -1.76 15.12
N VAL A 256 -8.99 -1.35 14.98
CA VAL A 256 -8.04 -1.21 16.08
C VAL A 256 -7.42 0.17 16.02
N ARG A 257 -6.75 0.58 17.10
CA ARG A 257 -5.94 1.80 17.10
C ARG A 257 -4.51 1.42 16.71
N PHE A 258 -3.86 2.26 15.93
CA PHE A 258 -2.55 1.96 15.38
C PHE A 258 -1.69 3.24 15.42
N SER A 259 -0.52 3.17 16.06
CA SER A 259 0.50 4.22 16.06
C SER A 259 1.71 3.87 15.19
N ALA A 260 2.14 4.83 14.37
CA ALA A 260 3.27 4.73 13.45
C ALA A 260 3.65 6.14 12.96
N LEU A 261 4.81 6.26 12.30
CA LEU A 261 5.24 7.51 11.66
C LEU A 261 4.25 7.93 10.55
N HIS A 262 3.84 9.20 10.51
CA HIS A 262 2.88 9.68 9.52
C HIS A 262 3.35 10.94 8.80
N ASP A 263 3.58 12.03 9.53
CA ASP A 263 3.90 13.35 8.95
C ASP A 263 5.34 13.77 9.23
N LYS A 264 5.90 14.63 8.38
CA LYS A 264 7.21 15.24 8.68
C LYS A 264 7.07 16.12 9.92
N ALA A 265 8.02 16.03 10.85
CA ALA A 265 8.16 17.06 11.88
C ALA A 265 8.32 18.43 11.19
N PRO A 266 7.74 19.51 11.76
CA PRO A 266 8.04 20.86 11.30
C PRO A 266 9.55 21.04 11.26
N ILE A 267 10.09 21.39 10.10
CA ILE A 267 11.53 21.54 9.88
C ILE A 267 12.09 22.51 10.93
N GLN A 268 12.70 21.98 11.99
CA GLN A 268 13.46 22.80 12.94
C GLN A 268 14.88 23.07 12.41
N ASN A 269 15.38 22.25 11.49
CA ASN A 269 16.66 22.45 10.84
C ASN A 269 16.55 22.27 9.31
N PRO A 270 16.64 23.36 8.51
CA PRO A 270 16.53 23.29 7.05
C PRO A 270 17.74 22.64 6.36
N PHE A 271 18.75 22.18 7.12
CA PHE A 271 19.96 21.55 6.60
C PHE A 271 20.03 20.05 6.87
N ASN A 272 19.07 19.48 7.60
CA ASN A 272 18.98 18.03 7.82
C ASN A 272 17.67 17.54 7.18
N ASP A 273 17.75 17.16 5.91
CA ASP A 273 16.65 16.54 5.15
C ASP A 273 16.37 15.09 5.59
N ASP A 274 17.04 14.61 6.63
CA ASP A 274 16.78 13.34 7.27
C ASP A 274 15.48 13.45 8.09
N LEU A 275 14.39 13.20 7.36
CA LEU A 275 12.99 13.27 7.73
C LEU A 275 12.68 12.62 9.09
N GLU A 276 12.58 13.43 10.13
CA GLU A 276 11.97 13.01 11.38
C GLU A 276 10.45 12.97 11.22
N GLY A 277 9.90 11.84 10.77
CA GLY A 277 8.46 11.61 10.87
C GLY A 277 7.96 11.72 12.32
N LEU A 278 6.81 12.33 12.55
CA LEU A 278 6.10 12.32 13.83
C LEU A 278 5.18 11.09 13.88
N PRO A 279 5.18 10.33 14.99
CA PRO A 279 4.21 9.29 15.21
C PRO A 279 2.83 9.91 15.40
N GLU A 280 1.86 9.39 14.68
CA GLU A 280 0.44 9.66 14.93
C GLU A 280 -0.27 8.37 15.32
N THR A 281 -1.52 8.48 15.76
CA THR A 281 -2.40 7.34 15.97
C THR A 281 -3.61 7.45 15.07
N HIS A 282 -3.84 6.46 14.22
CA HIS A 282 -5.01 6.36 13.35
C HIS A 282 -5.75 5.05 13.60
N TYR A 283 -6.93 4.90 13.01
CA TYR A 283 -7.61 3.61 13.00
C TYR A 283 -6.97 2.69 11.96
N ALA A 284 -7.05 1.38 12.19
CA ALA A 284 -6.66 0.36 11.24
C ALA A 284 -7.76 -0.71 11.12
N ILE A 285 -8.04 -1.15 9.90
CA ILE A 285 -9.04 -2.18 9.60
C ILE A 285 -8.43 -3.58 9.72
N THR A 286 -9.24 -4.55 10.16
CA THR A 286 -8.86 -5.97 10.23
C THR A 286 -9.64 -6.78 9.19
N LYS A 287 -9.39 -8.09 9.09
CA LYS A 287 -10.21 -8.98 8.25
C LYS A 287 -11.71 -8.90 8.60
N ARG A 288 -12.04 -8.68 9.88
CA ARG A 288 -13.44 -8.55 10.34
C ARG A 288 -14.14 -7.34 9.72
N PHE A 289 -13.41 -6.27 9.40
CA PHE A 289 -13.95 -5.11 8.69
C PHE A 289 -14.36 -5.45 7.27
N VAL A 290 -13.49 -6.14 6.53
CA VAL A 290 -13.75 -6.64 5.16
C VAL A 290 -15.00 -7.51 5.16
N GLU A 291 -15.12 -8.39 6.16
CA GLU A 291 -16.25 -9.28 6.32
C GLU A 291 -17.55 -8.54 6.67
N LYS A 292 -17.48 -7.62 7.63
CA LYS A 292 -18.62 -6.86 8.17
C LYS A 292 -19.24 -5.93 7.14
N PHE A 293 -18.41 -5.22 6.39
CA PHE A 293 -18.89 -4.27 5.37
C PHE A 293 -19.11 -4.91 4.01
N ASN A 294 -19.02 -6.25 3.91
CA ASN A 294 -19.26 -7.00 2.70
C ASN A 294 -18.54 -6.37 1.51
N TRP A 295 -17.22 -6.20 1.65
CA TRP A 295 -16.41 -5.85 0.49
C TRP A 295 -16.75 -6.78 -0.66
N THR A 296 -16.72 -6.26 -1.87
CA THR A 296 -16.87 -7.08 -3.07
C THR A 296 -15.90 -6.60 -4.12
N PHE A 297 -15.37 -7.53 -4.90
CA PHE A 297 -14.51 -7.20 -6.03
C PHE A 297 -15.15 -7.68 -7.33
N GLY A 298 -14.90 -6.95 -8.41
CA GLY A 298 -15.33 -7.35 -9.74
C GLY A 298 -14.69 -8.68 -10.14
N ALA A 299 -15.31 -9.39 -11.09
CA ALA A 299 -14.67 -10.56 -11.68
C ALA A 299 -13.36 -10.16 -12.38
N ASN A 300 -12.34 -11.01 -12.25
CA ASN A 300 -10.98 -10.75 -12.72
C ASN A 300 -10.36 -9.49 -12.09
N SER A 301 -10.62 -9.26 -10.80
CA SER A 301 -10.11 -8.10 -10.07
C SER A 301 -8.68 -8.30 -9.55
N PHE A 302 -7.99 -7.18 -9.38
CA PHE A 302 -6.67 -7.13 -8.78
C PHE A 302 -6.64 -6.31 -7.50
N VAL A 303 -6.09 -6.90 -6.43
CA VAL A 303 -5.86 -6.23 -5.14
C VAL A 303 -4.37 -6.09 -4.90
N PHE A 304 -3.87 -4.90 -4.61
CA PHE A 304 -2.48 -4.65 -4.24
C PHE A 304 -2.44 -3.95 -2.89
N LEU A 305 -1.99 -4.67 -1.86
CA LEU A 305 -1.82 -4.14 -0.51
C LEU A 305 -0.35 -3.76 -0.30
N ASN A 306 -0.01 -2.48 -0.44
CA ASN A 306 1.37 -2.01 -0.38
C ASN A 306 1.75 -1.54 1.04
N CYS A 307 1.90 -2.49 1.96
CA CYS A 307 2.32 -2.25 3.34
C CYS A 307 3.01 -3.47 3.96
N CYS A 308 3.58 -3.31 5.15
CA CYS A 308 4.32 -4.36 5.85
C CYS A 308 3.43 -5.56 6.21
N TRP A 309 3.95 -6.77 5.95
CA TRP A 309 3.26 -8.04 6.18
C TRP A 309 1.87 -8.16 5.55
N SER A 310 1.61 -7.42 4.46
CA SER A 310 0.30 -7.38 3.80
C SER A 310 -0.07 -8.66 3.04
N ALA A 311 0.83 -9.64 2.99
CA ALA A 311 0.52 -11.00 2.57
C ALA A 311 -0.10 -11.86 3.71
N ASP A 312 -0.67 -11.23 4.74
CA ASP A 312 -1.40 -11.94 5.80
C ASP A 312 -2.48 -12.85 5.20
N ALA A 313 -2.42 -14.13 5.57
CA ALA A 313 -3.29 -15.15 4.99
C ALA A 313 -4.77 -14.93 5.35
N GLY A 314 -5.05 -14.46 6.57
CA GLY A 314 -6.43 -14.23 7.03
C GLY A 314 -7.09 -13.07 6.30
N PHE A 315 -6.39 -11.94 6.16
CA PHE A 315 -6.87 -10.78 5.43
C PHE A 315 -6.97 -11.07 3.92
N ALA A 316 -5.98 -11.76 3.35
CA ALA A 316 -6.02 -12.16 1.94
C ALA A 316 -7.21 -13.10 1.67
N GLN A 317 -7.45 -14.09 2.53
CA GLN A 317 -8.61 -14.98 2.41
C GLN A 317 -9.93 -14.21 2.49
N ALA A 318 -10.06 -13.26 3.42
CA ALA A 318 -11.23 -12.41 3.50
C ALA A 318 -11.46 -11.62 2.19
N CYS A 319 -10.41 -11.16 1.50
CA CYS A 319 -10.55 -10.54 0.18
C CYS A 319 -10.97 -11.55 -0.91
N PHE A 320 -10.40 -12.77 -0.91
CA PHE A 320 -10.73 -13.82 -1.87
C PHE A 320 -12.19 -14.30 -1.71
N ASP A 321 -12.67 -14.45 -0.49
CA ASP A 321 -14.07 -14.79 -0.18
C ASP A 321 -15.04 -13.70 -0.65
N ARG A 322 -14.52 -12.49 -0.91
CA ARG A 322 -15.24 -11.34 -1.47
C ARG A 322 -15.02 -11.14 -2.98
N GLY A 323 -14.45 -12.14 -3.66
CA GLY A 323 -14.34 -12.18 -5.11
C GLY A 323 -13.07 -11.55 -5.69
N ALA A 324 -12.10 -11.18 -4.85
CA ALA A 324 -10.77 -10.79 -5.36
C ALA A 324 -10.21 -11.92 -6.22
N SER A 325 -9.70 -11.60 -7.41
CA SER A 325 -9.19 -12.65 -8.31
C SER A 325 -7.72 -12.95 -8.10
N THR A 326 -6.90 -11.93 -7.83
CA THR A 326 -5.55 -12.10 -7.29
C THR A 326 -5.22 -10.94 -6.35
N LEU A 327 -4.30 -11.20 -5.42
CA LEU A 327 -3.88 -10.24 -4.41
C LEU A 327 -2.36 -10.21 -4.31
N ALA A 328 -1.75 -9.02 -4.33
CA ALA A 328 -0.33 -8.82 -4.10
C ALA A 328 -0.10 -8.22 -2.70
N GLY A 329 0.88 -8.76 -1.97
CA GLY A 329 1.27 -8.29 -0.65
C GLY A 329 2.67 -8.72 -0.25
N TRP A 330 3.21 -8.10 0.80
CA TRP A 330 4.57 -8.34 1.30
C TRP A 330 4.57 -9.37 2.42
N THR A 331 5.49 -10.35 2.38
CA THR A 331 5.63 -11.38 3.43
C THR A 331 6.28 -10.87 4.70
N ASN A 332 6.94 -9.71 4.65
CA ASN A 332 7.63 -9.09 5.78
C ASN A 332 7.45 -7.56 5.78
N ALA A 333 8.15 -6.85 6.67
CA ALA A 333 8.29 -5.41 6.61
C ALA A 333 8.78 -4.96 5.21
N ALA A 334 8.09 -3.97 4.65
CA ALA A 334 8.33 -3.48 3.31
C ALA A 334 9.12 -2.16 3.38
N ASN A 335 10.37 -2.17 2.94
CA ASN A 335 11.11 -0.93 2.71
C ASN A 335 10.33 -0.03 1.73
N PRO A 336 9.98 1.22 2.10
CA PRO A 336 9.11 2.06 1.28
C PRO A 336 9.63 2.28 -0.14
N SER A 337 10.91 2.59 -0.31
CA SER A 337 11.53 2.82 -1.62
C SER A 337 11.41 1.61 -2.53
N GLN A 338 11.65 0.42 -1.99
CA GLN A 338 11.57 -0.83 -2.74
C GLN A 338 10.11 -1.21 -3.03
N ALA A 339 9.22 -0.99 -2.06
CA ALA A 339 7.80 -1.25 -2.20
C ALA A 339 7.18 -0.37 -3.30
N TRP A 340 7.48 0.92 -3.29
CA TRP A 340 7.02 1.86 -4.32
C TRP A 340 7.63 1.58 -5.68
N ARG A 341 8.90 1.16 -5.74
CA ARG A 341 9.54 0.72 -6.99
C ARG A 341 8.79 -0.47 -7.60
N ALA A 342 8.51 -1.50 -6.79
CA ALA A 342 7.81 -2.69 -7.24
C ALA A 342 6.39 -2.35 -7.72
N ALA A 343 5.64 -1.54 -6.96
CA ALA A 343 4.30 -1.10 -7.34
C ALA A 343 4.31 -0.31 -8.67
N ARG A 344 5.18 0.71 -8.81
CA ARG A 344 5.32 1.48 -10.06
C ARG A 344 5.62 0.58 -11.24
N PHE A 345 6.63 -0.29 -11.11
CA PHE A 345 7.01 -1.21 -12.17
C PHE A 345 5.86 -2.15 -12.56
N PHE A 346 5.17 -2.71 -11.57
CA PHE A 346 4.06 -3.63 -11.81
C PHE A 346 2.94 -2.95 -12.63
N PHE A 347 2.46 -1.79 -12.17
CA PHE A 347 1.37 -1.10 -12.84
C PHE A 347 1.79 -0.49 -14.20
N ASP A 348 3.03 -0.01 -14.33
CA ASP A 348 3.60 0.45 -15.61
C ASP A 348 3.52 -0.66 -16.67
N ARG A 349 3.99 -1.87 -16.33
CA ARG A 349 4.00 -3.01 -17.24
C ARG A 349 2.62 -3.62 -17.47
N MET A 350 1.73 -3.64 -16.47
CA MET A 350 0.36 -4.16 -16.63
C MET A 350 -0.52 -3.24 -17.51
N LEU A 351 -0.24 -1.94 -17.52
CA LEU A 351 -0.97 -0.96 -18.32
C LEU A 351 -0.30 -0.67 -19.66
N GLY A 352 1.00 -0.97 -19.81
CA GLY A 352 1.75 -0.65 -21.02
C GLY A 352 1.96 0.85 -21.19
N GLN A 353 2.54 1.51 -20.18
CA GLN A 353 2.70 2.96 -20.23
C GLN A 353 3.62 3.43 -21.38
N LEU A 354 3.19 4.52 -22.01
CA LEU A 354 3.92 5.20 -23.07
C LEU A 354 5.07 6.02 -22.48
N GLN A 355 6.25 6.00 -23.11
CA GLN A 355 7.38 6.86 -22.74
C GLN A 355 6.96 8.34 -22.59
N GLY A 356 7.44 8.98 -21.52
CA GLY A 356 7.28 10.42 -21.32
C GLY A 356 7.80 10.88 -19.96
N VAL A 357 8.90 11.66 -20.00
CA VAL A 357 9.60 12.49 -18.98
C VAL A 357 9.84 11.98 -17.55
N ASN A 358 9.00 11.11 -17.01
CA ASN A 358 9.10 10.56 -15.65
C ASN A 358 8.95 9.03 -15.63
N ASN A 359 9.14 8.34 -16.77
CA ASN A 359 9.20 6.88 -16.73
C ASN A 359 10.42 6.50 -15.87
N ALA A 360 10.17 6.00 -14.67
CA ALA A 360 11.23 5.59 -13.76
C ALA A 360 12.07 4.44 -14.36
N TYR A 361 11.53 3.71 -15.34
CA TYR A 361 12.13 2.52 -15.95
C TYR A 361 11.90 2.47 -17.47
N PRO A 362 12.48 3.43 -18.23
CA PRO A 362 12.34 3.44 -19.67
C PRO A 362 13.03 2.19 -20.24
N GLU A 363 12.30 1.41 -21.04
CA GLU A 363 12.98 0.44 -21.90
C GLU A 363 13.58 1.20 -23.09
N PRO A 364 14.74 0.73 -23.61
CA PRO A 364 15.50 1.43 -24.63
C PRO A 364 14.74 1.65 -25.95
N ASP A 365 13.72 0.83 -26.22
CA ASP A 365 13.13 0.71 -27.56
C ASP A 365 11.80 1.45 -27.76
N GLY A 366 11.42 2.36 -26.85
CA GLY A 366 10.22 3.18 -26.99
C GLY A 366 9.05 2.78 -26.08
N PRO A 367 7.80 3.13 -26.46
CA PRO A 367 6.62 2.85 -25.66
C PRO A 367 6.37 1.37 -25.32
N GLN A 368 5.85 1.17 -24.11
CA GLN A 368 5.25 -0.04 -23.54
C GLN A 368 4.10 -0.71 -24.31
N ARG A 369 4.13 -2.02 -24.58
CA ARG A 369 2.86 -2.79 -24.56
C ARG A 369 2.57 -3.27 -23.13
N ALA A 370 1.33 -3.59 -22.82
CA ALA A 370 1.01 -4.26 -21.57
C ALA A 370 1.57 -5.70 -21.56
N PHE A 371 1.90 -6.23 -20.39
CA PHE A 371 2.35 -7.62 -20.21
C PHE A 371 1.46 -8.33 -19.21
N ASP A 372 1.29 -9.64 -19.36
CA ASP A 372 0.56 -10.43 -18.38
C ASP A 372 1.30 -10.50 -17.04
N ILE A 373 0.53 -10.78 -15.98
CA ILE A 373 1.04 -10.86 -14.61
C ILE A 373 2.23 -11.82 -14.46
N ALA A 374 2.24 -12.96 -15.17
CA ALA A 374 3.30 -13.95 -15.04
C ALA A 374 4.62 -13.43 -15.62
N ALA A 375 4.58 -12.76 -16.77
CA ALA A 375 5.74 -12.12 -17.36
C ALA A 375 6.30 -11.01 -16.43
N ILE A 376 5.43 -10.21 -15.82
CA ILE A 376 5.84 -9.11 -14.93
C ILE A 376 6.43 -9.63 -13.62
N VAL A 377 5.81 -10.65 -13.01
CA VAL A 377 6.36 -11.32 -11.83
C VAL A 377 7.71 -11.95 -12.15
N GLY A 378 7.84 -12.57 -13.33
CA GLY A 378 9.12 -13.06 -13.83
C GLY A 378 10.17 -11.96 -13.91
N ASP A 379 9.81 -10.77 -14.41
CA ASP A 379 10.76 -9.64 -14.50
C ASP A 379 11.11 -9.03 -13.14
N LEU A 380 10.13 -8.85 -12.25
CA LEU A 380 10.36 -8.46 -10.85
C LEU A 380 11.32 -9.42 -10.15
N ARG A 381 11.25 -10.71 -10.45
CA ARG A 381 12.17 -11.73 -9.94
C ARG A 381 13.57 -11.61 -10.51
N ARG A 382 13.70 -11.48 -11.83
CA ARG A 382 15.01 -11.29 -12.49
C ARG A 382 15.74 -10.05 -12.01
N ARG A 383 15.01 -8.99 -11.63
CA ARG A 383 15.57 -7.73 -11.14
C ARG A 383 15.73 -7.69 -9.61
N ASP A 384 15.35 -8.75 -8.90
CA ASP A 384 15.23 -8.77 -7.43
C ASP A 384 14.32 -7.67 -6.86
N TRP A 385 13.43 -7.08 -7.66
CA TRP A 385 12.55 -5.99 -7.23
C TRP A 385 11.33 -6.47 -6.42
N HIS A 386 11.02 -7.76 -6.49
CA HIS A 386 10.10 -8.41 -5.56
C HIS A 386 10.68 -8.56 -4.15
N LYS A 387 11.99 -8.43 -3.95
CA LYS A 387 12.59 -8.56 -2.61
C LYS A 387 12.63 -7.20 -1.92
N THR A 388 12.55 -7.23 -0.60
CA THR A 388 12.77 -6.08 0.26
C THR A 388 13.62 -6.51 1.44
N GLN A 389 14.40 -5.59 1.98
CA GLN A 389 15.25 -5.85 3.11
C GLN A 389 15.15 -4.71 4.10
N THR A 390 14.97 -5.09 5.36
CA THR A 390 14.78 -4.17 6.47
C THR A 390 15.61 -4.64 7.66
N SER A 391 15.71 -3.82 8.70
CA SER A 391 16.27 -4.25 9.98
C SER A 391 15.48 -5.41 10.64
N TYR A 392 14.27 -5.68 10.16
CA TYR A 392 13.37 -6.74 10.63
C TYR A 392 13.46 -8.03 9.81
N GLY A 393 14.36 -8.07 8.83
CA GLY A 393 14.62 -9.20 7.97
C GLY A 393 14.23 -8.97 6.51
N ASP A 394 14.39 -10.03 5.73
CA ASP A 394 14.07 -10.04 4.31
C ASP A 394 12.58 -10.31 4.11
N GLY A 395 12.00 -9.69 3.09
CA GLY A 395 10.62 -9.89 2.67
C GLY A 395 10.50 -10.02 1.17
N GLU A 396 9.38 -10.56 0.71
CA GLU A 396 9.07 -10.73 -0.69
C GLU A 396 7.67 -10.24 -1.00
N LEU A 397 7.51 -9.56 -2.13
CA LEU A 397 6.23 -9.30 -2.76
C LEU A 397 5.76 -10.60 -3.40
N ILE A 398 4.68 -11.15 -2.85
CA ILE A 398 4.05 -12.36 -3.36
C ILE A 398 2.68 -12.04 -3.95
N PHE A 399 2.26 -12.91 -4.87
CA PHE A 399 0.98 -12.84 -5.54
C PHE A 399 0.20 -14.09 -5.15
N GLY A 400 -0.94 -13.88 -4.50
CA GLY A 400 -1.88 -14.94 -4.16
C GLY A 400 -2.42 -15.63 -5.42
N PRO A 401 -3.06 -16.80 -5.25
CA PRO A 401 -3.55 -17.57 -6.38
C PRO A 401 -4.49 -16.73 -7.24
N ALA A 402 -4.38 -16.86 -8.57
CA ALA A 402 -5.45 -16.45 -9.46
C ALA A 402 -6.63 -17.41 -9.21
N THR A 403 -7.73 -16.90 -8.66
CA THR A 403 -9.00 -17.62 -8.47
C THR A 403 -9.91 -17.51 -9.69
N SER A 404 -9.52 -16.69 -10.67
CA SER A 404 -10.20 -16.50 -11.95
C SER A 404 -9.18 -16.32 -13.09
N GLU A 405 -9.66 -15.95 -14.27
CA GLU A 405 -8.87 -15.69 -15.48
C GLU A 405 -8.16 -14.32 -15.51
N PHE A 406 -7.96 -13.63 -14.37
CA PHE A 406 -7.26 -12.35 -14.34
C PHE A 406 -5.82 -12.45 -14.88
N GLY A 407 -5.47 -11.56 -15.81
CA GLY A 407 -4.16 -11.55 -16.46
C GLY A 407 -3.54 -10.19 -16.69
N LEU A 408 -4.35 -9.17 -16.96
CA LEU A 408 -3.95 -7.91 -17.58
C LEU A 408 -4.74 -6.74 -16.99
N LEU A 409 -4.19 -5.53 -17.06
CA LEU A 409 -4.94 -4.30 -16.77
C LEU A 409 -5.26 -3.48 -18.03
N ALA A 410 -4.60 -3.78 -19.15
CA ALA A 410 -4.92 -3.18 -20.44
C ALA A 410 -4.73 -4.23 -21.56
N PRO A 411 -5.47 -4.13 -22.68
CA PRO A 411 -5.21 -4.93 -23.85
C PRO A 411 -3.76 -4.78 -24.33
N SER A 412 -3.16 -5.86 -24.82
CA SER A 412 -1.77 -5.89 -25.28
C SER A 412 -1.69 -6.32 -26.75
N ILE A 413 -0.99 -5.54 -27.57
CA ILE A 413 -0.64 -5.93 -28.94
C ILE A 413 0.79 -6.48 -28.93
N LYS A 414 0.95 -7.75 -29.32
CA LYS A 414 2.25 -8.42 -29.45
C LYS A 414 2.89 -8.13 -30.81
N TYR A 415 2.13 -8.28 -31.89
CA TYR A 415 2.54 -7.91 -33.24
C TYR A 415 1.31 -7.68 -34.13
N VAL A 416 1.54 -7.09 -35.30
CA VAL A 416 0.53 -6.76 -36.30
C VAL A 416 0.89 -7.41 -37.62
N GLU A 417 -0.10 -7.96 -38.30
CA GLU A 417 0.00 -8.56 -39.62
C GLU A 417 -0.98 -7.86 -40.56
N THR A 418 -0.56 -7.63 -41.80
CA THR A 418 -1.40 -7.06 -42.86
C THR A 418 -1.65 -8.14 -43.91
N ASP A 419 -2.91 -8.50 -44.10
CA ASP A 419 -3.35 -9.33 -45.23
C ASP A 419 -3.89 -8.42 -46.34
N GLU A 420 -3.02 -8.14 -47.31
CA GLU A 420 -3.34 -7.26 -48.43
C GLU A 420 -4.37 -7.86 -49.40
N PHE A 421 -4.47 -9.20 -49.47
CA PHE A 421 -5.41 -9.89 -50.36
C PHE A 421 -6.82 -9.80 -49.79
N SER A 422 -6.96 -10.05 -48.49
CA SER A 422 -8.24 -9.97 -47.78
C SER A 422 -8.59 -8.55 -47.31
N LYS A 423 -7.67 -7.59 -47.48
CA LYS A 423 -7.76 -6.21 -46.99
C LYS A 423 -8.01 -6.14 -45.48
N LYS A 424 -7.25 -6.93 -44.70
CA LYS A 424 -7.38 -7.04 -43.24
C LYS A 424 -6.12 -6.61 -42.51
N LEU A 425 -6.32 -5.92 -41.40
CA LEU A 425 -5.34 -5.74 -40.34
C LEU A 425 -5.62 -6.77 -39.26
N ILE A 426 -4.62 -7.60 -38.96
CA ILE A 426 -4.73 -8.67 -37.97
C ILE A 426 -3.80 -8.33 -36.80
N LEU A 427 -4.40 -8.13 -35.63
CA LEU A 427 -3.67 -7.83 -34.41
C LEU A 427 -3.54 -9.12 -33.60
N HIS A 428 -2.32 -9.46 -33.24
CA HIS A 428 -2.02 -10.61 -32.38
C HIS A 428 -1.58 -10.11 -31.02
N GLY A 429 -2.13 -10.68 -29.94
CA GLY A 429 -1.93 -10.11 -28.62
C GLY A 429 -2.67 -10.82 -27.51
N GLN A 430 -3.06 -10.05 -26.49
CA GLN A 430 -3.93 -10.48 -25.41
C GLN A 430 -4.97 -9.38 -25.19
N PHE A 431 -6.21 -9.65 -25.59
CA PHE A 431 -7.28 -8.66 -25.68
C PHE A 431 -8.43 -8.95 -24.71
N GLY A 432 -8.48 -10.17 -24.16
CA GLY A 432 -9.61 -10.67 -23.38
C GLY A 432 -10.86 -10.93 -24.24
N ILE A 433 -11.95 -11.31 -23.57
CA ILE A 433 -13.26 -11.57 -24.18
C ILE A 433 -13.74 -10.34 -24.98
N ASP A 434 -14.43 -10.59 -26.10
CA ASP A 434 -15.06 -9.53 -26.92
C ASP A 434 -15.94 -8.62 -26.04
N PRO A 435 -15.60 -7.32 -25.91
CA PRO A 435 -16.39 -6.39 -25.10
C PRO A 435 -17.74 -6.04 -25.73
N GLY A 436 -18.00 -6.54 -26.95
CA GLY A 436 -19.22 -6.33 -27.71
C GLY A 436 -19.07 -5.25 -28.78
N PRO A 437 -19.94 -5.27 -29.80
CA PRO A 437 -19.83 -4.41 -30.99
C PRO A 437 -19.93 -2.90 -30.69
N GLY A 438 -20.54 -2.51 -29.56
CA GLY A 438 -20.65 -1.11 -29.16
C GLY A 438 -19.43 -0.55 -28.42
N ILE A 439 -18.48 -1.41 -28.04
CA ILE A 439 -17.31 -1.05 -27.23
C ILE A 439 -16.01 -1.37 -27.96
N ARG A 440 -15.96 -2.43 -28.77
CA ARG A 440 -14.75 -2.80 -29.52
C ARG A 440 -14.39 -1.73 -30.55
N TYR A 441 -13.11 -1.35 -30.58
CA TYR A 441 -12.56 -0.47 -31.60
C TYR A 441 -11.08 -0.81 -31.86
N VAL A 442 -10.62 -0.55 -33.08
CA VAL A 442 -9.22 -0.54 -33.48
C VAL A 442 -8.97 0.80 -34.16
N ARG A 443 -7.88 1.48 -33.82
CA ARG A 443 -7.55 2.79 -34.39
C ARG A 443 -6.15 2.79 -34.99
N VAL A 444 -6.02 3.27 -36.21
CA VAL A 444 -4.75 3.47 -36.93
C VAL A 444 -4.69 4.92 -37.39
N ASP A 445 -3.61 5.63 -37.05
CA ASP A 445 -3.39 7.04 -37.40
C ASP A 445 -4.57 7.98 -37.10
N GLY A 446 -5.31 7.68 -36.03
CA GLY A 446 -6.47 8.47 -35.62
C GLY A 446 -7.80 8.01 -36.21
N ALA A 447 -7.81 7.12 -37.21
CA ALA A 447 -9.01 6.59 -37.85
C ALA A 447 -9.44 5.25 -37.23
N ASP A 448 -10.73 5.12 -36.95
CA ASP A 448 -11.31 3.87 -36.46
C ASP A 448 -11.50 2.88 -37.63
N LEU A 449 -11.05 1.65 -37.45
CA LEU A 449 -11.24 0.55 -38.39
C LEU A 449 -12.46 -0.28 -38.03
N ASN A 450 -13.12 -0.87 -39.04
CA ASN A 450 -14.25 -1.77 -38.82
C ASN A 450 -13.76 -3.11 -38.26
N VAL A 451 -14.01 -3.36 -36.97
CA VAL A 451 -13.66 -4.63 -36.31
C VAL A 451 -14.63 -5.73 -36.77
N THR A 452 -14.10 -6.68 -37.53
CA THR A 452 -14.86 -7.80 -38.10
C THR A 452 -14.81 -9.06 -37.26
N LYS A 453 -13.74 -9.24 -36.46
CA LYS A 453 -13.58 -10.39 -35.57
C LYS A 453 -12.82 -9.98 -34.30
N TRP A 454 -13.23 -10.53 -33.15
CA TRP A 454 -12.54 -10.37 -31.88
C TRP A 454 -12.46 -11.71 -31.14
N GLU A 455 -11.24 -12.12 -30.83
CA GLU A 455 -10.90 -13.29 -30.04
C GLU A 455 -9.88 -12.87 -28.98
N ASN A 456 -9.72 -13.67 -27.92
CA ASN A 456 -8.85 -13.35 -26.79
C ASN A 456 -7.41 -13.01 -27.18
N GLU A 457 -6.90 -13.55 -28.28
CA GLU A 457 -5.51 -13.33 -28.75
C GLU A 457 -5.42 -12.80 -30.18
N ARG A 458 -6.56 -12.49 -30.82
CA ARG A 458 -6.61 -12.10 -32.23
C ARG A 458 -7.77 -11.14 -32.51
N ILE A 459 -7.48 -10.01 -33.14
CA ILE A 459 -8.50 -9.08 -33.65
C ILE A 459 -8.30 -8.93 -35.16
N GLU A 460 -9.38 -8.91 -35.93
CA GLU A 460 -9.35 -8.62 -37.36
C GLU A 460 -10.19 -7.38 -37.66
N ALA A 461 -9.57 -6.40 -38.31
CA ALA A 461 -10.23 -5.18 -38.76
C ALA A 461 -10.04 -4.94 -40.25
N ASP A 462 -11.01 -4.31 -40.90
CA ASP A 462 -10.88 -3.91 -42.31
C ASP A 462 -9.84 -2.79 -42.43
N ILE A 463 -8.92 -2.92 -43.38
CA ILE A 463 -8.09 -1.80 -43.82
C ILE A 463 -8.96 -1.00 -44.79
N LEU A 464 -9.10 0.31 -44.57
CA LEU A 464 -9.94 1.17 -45.41
C LEU A 464 -9.60 0.95 -46.89
N PRO A 465 -10.61 0.86 -47.78
CA PRO A 465 -10.34 0.85 -49.21
C PRO A 465 -9.65 2.16 -49.60
N ASP A 466 -8.63 2.04 -50.45
CA ASP A 466 -7.83 3.15 -50.99
C ASP A 466 -8.68 4.30 -51.55
#